data_AF-A0A1V0HTP8-F1
#
_entry.id   AF-A0A1V0HTP8-F1
#
_cell.length_a   1.000
_cell.length_b   1.000
_cell.length_c   1.000
_cell.angle_alpha   90.00
_cell.angle_beta   90.00
_cell.angle_gamma   90.00
#
_symmetry.space_group_name_H-M   'P 1'
#
loop_
_entity.id
_entity.type
_entity.pdbx_description
1 polymer ?
#
loop_
_entity_poly.entity_id
_entity_poly.type
_entity_poly.pdbx_seq_one_letter_code
_entity_poly.pdbx_strand_id
1 'polypeptide(L)'
;MSKAIPVLVTGGAGYIGSHTCRCLSGAGYLPVVFDNLSTGHADAVRWRPLVEGDTRDRAALVRAIRAHAPVAVIHFAAAAYVGHAIDAIAIGAGPASFADMLTQEFQWSRSLVTILLRHTPRCLSGLPPRLKLQFLFTQSIYPGLVAFMLAGSLIPAATLALDMRFVGVTYPSFLGHSLPILVTFLGIAAMLRRDGHSRPADAPVLGWERILFPCAQWPWAAWGALMALRDRLWGGFVDCRITPKGTAAEARLPLRLIAPYFLLGALAPVLARPHVQEAAGFYLLSLLNGGIYVVLVAAIRRHHLAENRGRPGDGGSMAPMPAYGWC
;
A
#
# COMPACT_ATOMS: atom_id res chain seq x y z
N MET A 1 33.80 30.01 -25.91
CA MET A 1 33.07 29.24 -24.89
C MET A 1 31.83 28.63 -25.55
N SER A 2 31.62 27.32 -25.42
CA SER A 2 30.41 26.67 -25.92
C SER A 2 29.18 27.32 -25.27
N LYS A 3 28.15 27.66 -26.06
CA LYS A 3 26.91 28.25 -25.57
C LYS A 3 26.25 27.25 -24.63
N ALA A 4 26.05 27.63 -23.37
CA ALA A 4 25.41 26.75 -22.38
C ALA A 4 23.98 26.41 -22.85
N ILE A 5 23.64 25.12 -22.91
CA ILE A 5 22.39 24.62 -23.49
C ILE A 5 21.29 24.66 -22.43
N PRO A 6 20.24 25.51 -22.56
CA PRO A 6 19.27 25.69 -21.50
C PRO A 6 18.27 24.53 -21.39
N VAL A 7 17.97 24.10 -20.17
CA VAL A 7 16.93 23.11 -19.85
C VAL A 7 16.02 23.71 -18.78
N LEU A 8 14.72 23.81 -19.06
CA LEU A 8 13.77 24.34 -18.09
C LEU A 8 13.38 23.25 -17.10
N VAL A 9 13.59 23.49 -15.81
CA VAL A 9 13.25 22.55 -14.73
C VAL A 9 12.14 23.16 -13.89
N THR A 10 10.90 22.73 -14.09
CA THR A 10 9.79 23.20 -13.25
C THR A 10 9.77 22.44 -11.93
N GLY A 11 9.55 23.11 -10.79
CA GLY A 11 9.71 22.45 -9.48
C GLY A 11 11.19 22.21 -9.14
N GLY A 12 12.10 22.93 -9.79
CA GLY A 12 13.54 22.75 -9.66
C GLY A 12 14.10 23.20 -8.32
N ALA A 13 13.37 23.99 -7.53
CA ALA A 13 13.77 24.35 -6.16
C ALA A 13 13.33 23.29 -5.12
N GLY A 14 12.58 22.26 -5.54
CA GLY A 14 12.22 21.11 -4.71
C GLY A 14 13.37 20.11 -4.52
N TYR A 15 13.12 19.07 -3.72
CA TYR A 15 14.13 18.06 -3.38
C TYR A 15 14.71 17.37 -4.62
N ILE A 16 13.89 16.66 -5.41
CA ILE A 16 14.35 15.96 -6.62
C ILE A 16 14.82 16.95 -7.68
N GLY A 17 14.10 18.06 -7.84
CA GLY A 17 14.38 19.10 -8.82
C GLY A 17 15.76 19.71 -8.65
N SER A 18 16.16 20.08 -7.42
CA SER A 18 17.43 20.74 -7.15
C SER A 18 18.63 19.81 -7.38
N HIS A 19 18.50 18.53 -7.03
CA HIS A 19 19.50 17.51 -7.36
C HIS A 19 19.59 17.28 -8.88
N THR A 20 18.47 17.28 -9.59
CA THR A 20 18.45 17.18 -11.06
C THR A 20 19.14 18.39 -11.71
N CYS A 21 18.90 19.60 -11.21
CA CYS A 21 19.61 20.81 -11.64
C CYS A 21 21.13 20.64 -11.48
N ARG A 22 21.60 20.12 -10.34
CA ARG A 22 23.03 19.86 -10.11
C ARG A 22 23.60 18.87 -11.14
N CYS A 23 22.89 17.78 -11.42
CA CYS A 23 23.30 16.79 -12.43
C CYS A 23 23.37 17.40 -13.84
N LEU A 24 22.36 18.18 -14.24
CA LEU A 24 22.35 18.88 -15.54
C LEU A 24 23.55 19.82 -15.67
N SER A 25 23.84 20.60 -14.63
CA SER A 25 25.00 21.48 -14.65
C SER A 25 26.33 20.73 -14.70
N GLY A 26 26.45 19.60 -13.99
CA GLY A 26 27.62 18.73 -14.06
C GLY A 26 27.83 18.12 -15.45
N ALA A 27 26.74 17.92 -16.20
CA ALA A 27 26.75 17.46 -17.59
C ALA A 27 26.91 18.58 -18.64
N GLY A 28 27.12 19.84 -18.21
CA GLY A 28 27.37 20.98 -19.11
C GLY A 28 26.11 21.71 -19.61
N TYR A 29 24.92 21.39 -19.10
CA TYR A 29 23.68 22.10 -19.40
C TYR A 29 23.47 23.31 -18.48
N LEU A 30 22.64 24.25 -18.91
CA LEU A 30 22.16 25.37 -18.09
C LEU A 30 20.75 25.06 -17.58
N PRO A 31 20.57 24.52 -16.36
CA PRO A 31 19.25 24.39 -15.77
C PRO A 31 18.69 25.79 -15.46
N VAL A 32 17.51 26.08 -16.00
CA VAL A 32 16.69 27.26 -15.70
C VAL A 32 15.56 26.79 -14.81
N VAL A 33 15.53 27.24 -13.57
CA VAL A 33 14.54 26.78 -12.59
C VAL A 33 13.27 27.62 -12.73
N PHE A 34 12.12 26.96 -12.83
CA PHE A 34 10.81 27.60 -12.78
C PHE A 34 10.04 27.07 -11.57
N ASP A 35 9.82 27.88 -10.55
CA ASP A 35 9.28 27.41 -9.27
C ASP A 35 8.49 28.52 -8.58
N ASN A 36 7.42 28.18 -7.87
CA ASN A 36 6.65 29.16 -7.08
C ASN A 36 7.09 29.21 -5.62
N LEU A 37 8.10 28.42 -5.24
CA LEU A 37 8.68 28.32 -3.89
C LEU A 37 7.67 27.93 -2.79
N SER A 38 6.52 27.37 -3.17
CA SER A 38 5.49 26.92 -2.22
C SER A 38 6.01 25.84 -1.26
N THR A 39 6.87 24.95 -1.76
CA THR A 39 7.57 23.92 -0.98
C THR A 39 9.07 23.83 -1.31
N GLY A 40 9.50 24.52 -2.37
CA GLY A 40 10.90 24.61 -2.78
C GLY A 40 11.67 25.68 -1.99
N HIS A 41 12.99 25.61 -2.02
CA HIS A 41 13.86 26.58 -1.35
C HIS A 41 14.78 27.26 -2.37
N ALA A 42 14.69 28.58 -2.52
CA ALA A 42 15.51 29.34 -3.46
C ALA A 42 17.02 29.11 -3.25
N ASP A 43 17.45 28.94 -2.00
CA ASP A 43 18.84 28.63 -1.64
C ASP A 43 19.39 27.36 -2.31
N ALA A 44 18.53 26.37 -2.57
CA ALA A 44 18.94 25.12 -3.21
C ALA A 44 19.40 25.32 -4.66
N VAL A 45 18.95 26.43 -5.28
CA VAL A 45 19.15 26.74 -6.71
C VAL A 45 19.78 28.12 -6.95
N ARG A 46 20.20 28.84 -5.90
CA ARG A 46 20.79 30.20 -5.96
C ARG A 46 21.93 30.38 -6.97
N TRP A 47 22.55 29.28 -7.38
CA TRP A 47 23.69 29.22 -8.28
C TRP A 47 23.28 29.18 -9.77
N ARG A 48 21.97 29.18 -10.08
CA ARG A 48 21.36 29.11 -11.42
C ARG A 48 20.23 30.15 -11.57
N PRO A 49 19.80 30.44 -12.82
CA PRO A 49 18.61 31.25 -13.05
C PRO A 49 17.37 30.63 -12.39
N LEU A 50 16.69 31.43 -11.58
CA LEU A 50 15.39 31.13 -11.00
C LEU A 50 14.37 32.08 -11.59
N VAL A 51 13.33 31.53 -12.21
CA VAL A 51 12.14 32.23 -12.66
C VAL A 51 11.03 31.87 -11.69
N GLU A 52 10.67 32.80 -10.82
CA GLU A 52 9.57 32.59 -9.88
C GLU A 52 8.23 32.63 -10.62
N GLY A 53 7.44 31.56 -10.52
CA GLY A 53 6.19 31.46 -11.25
C GLY A 53 5.41 30.17 -10.97
N ASP A 54 4.10 30.24 -11.12
CA ASP A 54 3.20 29.10 -10.98
C ASP A 54 2.97 28.43 -12.35
N THR A 55 3.07 27.10 -12.42
CA THR A 55 2.85 26.36 -13.67
C THR A 55 1.41 26.44 -14.16
N ARG A 56 0.46 26.88 -13.32
CA ARG A 56 -0.92 27.19 -13.69
C ARG A 56 -1.04 28.54 -14.42
N ASP A 57 -0.06 29.43 -14.28
CA ASP A 57 0.01 30.67 -15.06
C ASP A 57 0.67 30.40 -16.42
N ARG A 58 -0.18 30.17 -17.42
CA ARG A 58 0.24 29.97 -18.81
C ARG A 58 1.09 31.12 -19.33
N ALA A 59 0.78 32.36 -18.98
CA ALA A 59 1.50 33.53 -19.48
C ALA A 59 2.92 33.59 -18.89
N ALA A 60 3.07 33.32 -17.58
CA ALA A 60 4.39 33.19 -16.96
C ALA A 60 5.24 32.09 -17.59
N LEU A 61 4.65 30.92 -17.83
CA LEU A 61 5.36 29.80 -18.46
C LEU A 61 5.82 30.15 -19.89
N VAL A 62 4.94 30.77 -20.69
CA VAL A 62 5.28 31.22 -22.05
C VAL A 62 6.39 32.28 -22.02
N ARG A 63 6.36 33.22 -21.08
CA ARG A 63 7.44 34.21 -20.90
C ARG A 63 8.77 33.53 -20.57
N ALA A 64 8.77 32.57 -19.63
CA ALA A 64 9.98 31.84 -19.24
C ALA A 64 10.57 31.03 -20.41
N ILE A 65 9.72 30.31 -21.15
CA ILE A 65 10.14 29.53 -22.32
C ILE A 65 10.73 30.44 -23.41
N ARG A 66 10.08 31.58 -23.69
CA ARG A 66 10.58 32.55 -24.68
C ARG A 66 11.90 33.20 -24.26
N ALA A 67 12.02 33.59 -22.99
CA ALA A 67 13.20 34.26 -22.47
C ALA A 67 14.45 33.36 -22.47
N HIS A 68 14.27 32.06 -22.23
CA HIS A 68 15.39 31.14 -22.06
C HIS A 68 15.59 30.15 -23.20
N ALA A 69 14.63 30.04 -24.13
CA ALA A 69 14.67 29.13 -25.29
C ALA A 69 15.22 27.72 -24.94
N PRO A 70 14.63 27.03 -23.95
CA PRO A 70 15.15 25.75 -23.50
C PRO A 70 15.01 24.67 -24.58
N VAL A 71 16.01 23.79 -24.70
CA VAL A 71 15.97 22.66 -25.63
C VAL A 71 15.13 21.50 -25.10
N ALA A 72 14.89 21.47 -23.78
CA ALA A 72 14.11 20.46 -23.10
C ALA A 72 13.45 21.03 -21.83
N VAL A 73 12.38 20.36 -21.38
CA VAL A 73 11.69 20.66 -20.12
C VAL A 73 11.68 19.40 -19.25
N ILE A 74 12.05 19.54 -17.97
CA ILE A 74 11.91 18.49 -16.95
C ILE A 74 10.90 18.98 -15.91
N HIS A 75 9.81 18.22 -15.74
CA HIS A 75 8.65 18.65 -14.96
C HIS A 75 8.55 17.94 -13.61
N PHE A 76 8.97 18.60 -12.52
CA PHE A 76 8.80 18.16 -11.13
C PHE A 76 7.78 18.98 -10.33
N ALA A 77 7.11 19.96 -10.97
CA ALA A 77 6.17 20.86 -10.30
C ALA A 77 4.82 20.16 -10.06
N ALA A 78 4.83 19.19 -9.15
CA ALA A 78 3.66 18.42 -8.75
C ALA A 78 3.49 18.45 -7.22
N ALA A 79 2.24 18.50 -6.76
CA ALA A 79 1.91 18.33 -5.35
C ALA A 79 2.12 16.85 -4.94
N ALA A 80 3.33 16.50 -4.55
CA ALA A 80 3.72 15.11 -4.27
C ALA A 80 3.44 14.66 -2.82
N TYR A 81 3.08 15.58 -1.92
CA TYR A 81 2.86 15.28 -0.51
C TYR A 81 1.36 15.24 -0.18
N VAL A 82 0.90 14.12 0.39
CA VAL A 82 -0.53 13.89 0.70
C VAL A 82 -1.12 14.98 1.59
N GLY A 83 -0.33 15.56 2.51
CA GLY A 83 -0.77 16.66 3.38
C GLY A 83 -1.09 17.97 2.64
N HIS A 84 -0.60 18.19 1.42
CA HIS A 84 -0.90 19.36 0.60
C HIS A 84 -1.99 19.07 -0.46
N ALA A 85 -2.46 17.83 -0.51
CA ALA A 85 -3.37 17.30 -1.51
C ALA A 85 -4.47 16.48 -0.83
N ILE A 86 -4.97 16.98 0.31
CA ILE A 86 -5.99 16.30 1.13
C ILE A 86 -7.26 16.04 0.30
N ASP A 87 -7.58 16.95 -0.62
CA ASP A 87 -8.72 16.84 -1.53
C ASP A 87 -8.37 16.19 -2.88
N ALA A 88 -7.13 15.78 -3.09
CA ALA A 88 -6.76 15.11 -4.33
C ALA A 88 -7.36 13.71 -4.37
N ILE A 89 -8.16 13.45 -5.40
CA ILE A 89 -8.67 12.13 -5.71
C ILE A 89 -7.70 11.51 -6.71
N ALA A 90 -6.96 10.49 -6.28
CA ALA A 90 -6.18 9.66 -7.19
C ALA A 90 -7.14 8.74 -7.96
N ILE A 91 -7.53 9.15 -9.17
CA ILE A 91 -8.29 8.28 -10.09
C ILE A 91 -7.30 7.33 -10.76
N GLY A 92 -6.98 6.25 -10.05
CA GLY A 92 -6.23 5.12 -10.58
C GLY A 92 -7.18 3.98 -10.92
N ALA A 93 -6.85 3.18 -11.93
CA ALA A 93 -7.60 1.97 -12.28
C ALA A 93 -7.51 0.85 -11.21
N GLY A 94 -6.76 1.06 -10.13
CA GLY A 94 -6.47 0.03 -9.14
C GLY A 94 -5.72 -1.17 -9.74
N PRO A 95 -5.59 -2.27 -8.98
CA PRO A 95 -5.23 -3.57 -9.56
C PRO A 95 -6.33 -4.05 -10.50
N ALA A 96 -5.96 -4.53 -11.69
CA ALA A 96 -6.92 -5.02 -12.69
C ALA A 96 -7.48 -6.42 -12.38
N SER A 97 -6.85 -7.14 -11.46
CA SER A 97 -7.23 -8.47 -11.03
C SER A 97 -6.81 -8.71 -9.58
N PHE A 98 -7.37 -9.76 -8.97
CA PHE A 98 -6.90 -10.24 -7.67
C PHE A 98 -5.38 -10.52 -7.65
N ALA A 99 -4.82 -11.09 -8.73
CA ALA A 99 -3.39 -11.38 -8.79
C ALA A 99 -2.52 -10.11 -8.79
N ASP A 100 -3.00 -9.05 -9.44
CA ASP A 100 -2.33 -7.74 -9.42
C ASP A 100 -2.39 -7.12 -8.04
N MET A 101 -3.53 -7.23 -7.34
CA MET A 101 -3.68 -6.78 -5.95
C MET A 101 -2.66 -7.48 -5.05
N LEU A 102 -2.54 -8.80 -5.12
CA LEU A 102 -1.57 -9.57 -4.33
C LEU A 102 -0.12 -9.17 -4.64
N THR A 103 0.17 -8.88 -5.90
CA THR A 103 1.50 -8.42 -6.32
C THR A 103 1.82 -7.05 -5.71
N GLN A 104 0.85 -6.13 -5.71
CA GLN A 104 1.01 -4.81 -5.09
C GLN A 104 1.22 -4.93 -3.58
N GLU A 105 0.41 -5.73 -2.88
CA GLU A 105 0.56 -5.94 -1.44
C GLU A 105 1.91 -6.55 -1.06
N PHE A 106 2.38 -7.52 -1.85
CA PHE A 106 3.73 -8.06 -1.69
C PHE A 106 4.82 -6.98 -1.86
N GLN A 107 4.71 -6.13 -2.89
CA GLN A 107 5.73 -5.09 -3.15
C GLN A 107 5.70 -3.98 -2.09
N TRP A 108 4.51 -3.54 -1.67
CA TRP A 108 4.34 -2.51 -0.64
C TRP A 108 4.86 -2.96 0.71
N SER A 109 4.46 -4.16 1.16
CA SER A 109 4.95 -4.73 2.41
C SER A 109 6.47 -4.92 2.40
N ARG A 110 7.03 -5.51 1.34
CA ARG A 110 8.49 -5.68 1.21
C ARG A 110 9.22 -4.34 1.23
N SER A 111 8.75 -3.34 0.47
CA SER A 111 9.39 -2.03 0.39
C SER A 111 9.37 -1.33 1.74
N LEU A 112 8.22 -1.27 2.41
CA LEU A 112 8.09 -0.60 3.71
C LEU A 112 8.95 -1.28 4.78
N VAL A 113 8.97 -2.62 4.82
CA VAL A 113 9.82 -3.39 5.74
C VAL A 113 11.31 -3.24 5.39
N THR A 114 11.66 -3.13 4.11
CA THR A 114 13.05 -2.83 3.69
C THR A 114 13.49 -1.46 4.19
N ILE A 115 12.62 -0.44 4.06
CA ILE A 115 12.86 0.89 4.62
C ILE A 115 13.07 0.79 6.14
N LEU A 116 12.17 0.12 6.84
CA LEU A 116 12.25 -0.10 8.30
C LEU A 116 13.56 -0.77 8.74
N LEU A 117 14.01 -1.81 8.03
CA LEU A 117 15.16 -2.61 8.43
C LEU A 117 16.51 -2.04 7.97
N ARG A 118 16.54 -1.34 6.83
CA ARG A 118 17.80 -0.90 6.19
C ARG A 118 18.05 0.60 6.30
N HIS A 119 17.01 1.41 6.17
CA HIS A 119 17.16 2.86 6.03
C HIS A 119 16.80 3.59 7.33
N THR A 120 15.69 3.22 7.97
CA THR A 120 15.18 3.86 9.19
C THR A 120 16.20 3.95 10.33
N PRO A 121 17.01 2.91 10.65
CA PRO A 121 17.96 2.99 11.75
C PRO A 121 18.97 4.14 11.62
N ARG A 122 19.34 4.51 10.38
CA ARG A 122 20.29 5.60 10.10
C ARG A 122 19.65 6.98 10.26
N CYS A 123 18.35 7.08 10.03
CA CYS A 123 17.62 8.35 10.12
C CYS A 123 17.09 8.62 11.53
N LEU A 124 16.88 7.59 12.35
CA LEU A 124 16.25 7.71 13.66
C LEU A 124 17.03 8.56 14.67
N SER A 125 18.36 8.60 14.60
CA SER A 125 19.16 9.36 15.56
C SER A 125 18.93 10.88 15.43
N GLY A 126 18.68 11.37 14.22
CA GLY A 126 18.48 12.80 13.94
C GLY A 126 17.06 13.33 14.15
N LEU A 127 16.09 12.48 14.51
CA LEU A 127 14.68 12.88 14.62
C LEU A 127 14.27 13.20 16.07
N PRO A 128 13.40 14.19 16.31
CA PRO A 128 12.72 14.39 17.59
C PRO A 128 11.88 13.16 18.01
N PRO A 129 11.65 12.90 19.31
CA PRO A 129 10.93 11.72 19.79
C PRO A 129 9.55 11.50 19.15
N ARG A 130 8.77 12.58 18.96
CA ARG A 130 7.45 12.53 18.31
C ARG A 130 7.54 11.99 16.87
N LEU A 131 8.54 12.47 16.11
CA LEU A 131 8.75 12.00 14.74
C LEU A 131 9.29 10.57 14.70
N LYS A 132 10.14 10.17 15.66
CA LYS A 132 10.56 8.76 15.80
C LYS A 132 9.34 7.85 15.97
N LEU A 133 8.42 8.21 16.88
CA LEU A 133 7.21 7.45 17.14
C LEU A 133 6.33 7.35 15.90
N GLN A 134 6.02 8.48 15.25
CA GLN A 134 5.17 8.49 14.04
C GLN A 134 5.80 7.69 12.89
N PHE A 135 7.11 7.82 12.69
CA PHE A 135 7.83 7.14 11.63
C PHE A 135 7.89 5.62 11.87
N LEU A 136 8.20 5.20 13.09
CA LEU A 136 8.19 3.78 13.46
C LEU A 136 6.78 3.20 13.38
N PHE A 137 5.77 3.91 13.89
CA PHE A 137 4.38 3.47 13.86
C PHE A 137 3.92 3.18 12.42
N THR A 138 4.08 4.15 11.52
CA THR A 138 3.68 4.02 10.11
C THR A 138 4.40 2.88 9.39
N GLN A 139 5.69 2.67 9.66
CA GLN A 139 6.48 1.60 9.04
C GLN A 139 6.19 0.22 9.65
N SER A 140 5.69 0.18 10.89
CA SER A 140 5.36 -1.06 11.58
C SER A 140 4.00 -1.65 11.19
N ILE A 141 3.23 -0.98 10.32
CA ILE A 141 1.86 -1.39 9.98
C ILE A 141 1.78 -2.81 9.40
N TYR A 142 2.67 -3.16 8.46
CA TYR A 142 2.71 -4.49 7.87
C TYR A 142 3.22 -5.56 8.85
N PRO A 143 4.35 -5.37 9.57
CA PRO A 143 4.77 -6.28 10.63
C PRO A 143 3.69 -6.50 11.70
N GLY A 144 3.01 -5.42 12.12
CA GLY A 144 1.92 -5.48 13.09
C GLY A 144 0.72 -6.27 12.58
N LEU A 145 0.28 -6.01 11.35
CA LEU A 145 -0.77 -6.78 10.68
C LEU A 145 -0.40 -8.26 10.61
N VAL A 146 0.80 -8.59 10.13
CA VAL A 146 1.26 -9.97 10.00
C VAL A 146 1.32 -10.66 11.35
N ALA A 147 1.89 -10.03 12.38
CA ALA A 147 1.96 -10.59 13.73
C ALA A 147 0.56 -10.86 14.31
N PHE A 148 -0.36 -9.90 14.16
CA PHE A 148 -1.74 -10.04 14.62
C PHE A 148 -2.47 -11.19 13.91
N MET A 149 -2.41 -11.23 12.58
CA MET A 149 -3.09 -12.26 11.78
C MET A 149 -2.48 -13.66 11.99
N LEU A 150 -1.16 -13.73 12.16
CA LEU A 150 -0.46 -14.97 12.47
C LEU A 150 -0.87 -15.49 13.85
N ALA A 151 -0.90 -14.63 14.87
CA ALA A 151 -1.36 -15.01 16.21
C ALA A 151 -2.81 -15.48 16.19
N GLY A 152 -3.70 -14.74 15.53
CA GLY A 152 -5.12 -15.11 15.39
C GLY A 152 -5.35 -16.44 14.67
N SER A 153 -4.48 -16.78 13.71
CA SER A 153 -4.59 -18.04 12.95
C SER A 153 -3.93 -19.22 13.68
N LEU A 154 -2.76 -19.01 14.29
CA LEU A 154 -1.96 -20.09 14.88
C LEU A 154 -2.37 -20.44 16.31
N ILE A 155 -2.75 -19.46 17.14
CA ILE A 155 -3.05 -19.73 18.56
C ILE A 155 -4.23 -20.70 18.70
N PRO A 156 -5.39 -20.52 18.05
CA PRO A 156 -6.50 -21.47 18.16
C PRO A 156 -6.17 -22.85 17.60
N ALA A 157 -5.39 -22.92 16.52
CA ALA A 157 -4.96 -24.18 15.94
C ALA A 157 -3.98 -24.92 16.87
N ALA A 158 -3.02 -24.20 17.46
CA ALA A 158 -2.04 -24.76 18.39
C ALA A 158 -2.66 -25.19 19.71
N THR A 159 -3.62 -24.42 20.26
CA THR A 159 -4.32 -24.78 21.50
C THR A 159 -5.10 -26.09 21.33
N LEU A 160 -5.77 -26.28 20.20
CA LEU A 160 -6.46 -27.54 19.88
C LEU A 160 -5.48 -28.69 19.64
N ALA A 161 -4.38 -28.45 18.91
CA ALA A 161 -3.39 -29.48 18.60
C ALA A 161 -2.65 -29.98 19.85
N LEU A 162 -2.40 -29.08 20.81
CA LEU A 162 -1.70 -29.37 22.06
C LEU A 162 -2.64 -29.70 23.23
N ASP A 163 -3.96 -29.55 23.05
CA ASP A 163 -4.98 -29.61 24.11
C ASP A 163 -4.61 -28.75 25.33
N MET A 164 -4.28 -27.48 25.07
CA MET A 164 -3.85 -26.52 26.10
C MET A 164 -4.78 -25.32 26.20
N ARG A 165 -5.17 -24.97 27.43
CA ARG A 165 -5.95 -23.77 27.71
C ARG A 165 -5.06 -22.54 27.90
N PHE A 166 -4.88 -21.78 26.81
CA PHE A 166 -4.10 -20.52 26.85
C PHE A 166 -4.84 -19.36 27.52
N VAL A 167 -6.17 -19.32 27.41
CA VAL A 167 -7.00 -18.24 27.98
C VAL A 167 -8.24 -18.87 28.62
N GLY A 168 -8.51 -18.50 29.87
CA GLY A 168 -9.63 -19.00 30.67
C GLY A 168 -10.77 -17.99 30.78
N VAL A 169 -11.38 -17.60 29.66
CA VAL A 169 -12.57 -16.72 29.65
C VAL A 169 -13.74 -17.40 28.95
N THR A 170 -14.96 -17.09 29.37
CA THR A 170 -16.17 -17.52 28.67
C THR A 170 -16.37 -16.68 27.41
N TYR A 171 -17.10 -17.19 26.40
CA TYR A 171 -17.40 -16.40 25.21
C TYR A 171 -18.11 -15.07 25.49
N PRO A 172 -19.09 -14.98 26.42
CA PRO A 172 -19.67 -13.69 26.78
C PRO A 172 -18.65 -12.70 27.37
N SER A 173 -17.72 -13.18 28.21
CA SER A 173 -16.64 -12.35 28.76
C SER A 173 -15.68 -11.91 27.66
N PHE A 174 -15.29 -12.81 26.76
CA PHE A 174 -14.47 -12.49 25.60
C PHE A 174 -15.11 -11.39 24.73
N LEU A 175 -16.41 -11.51 24.43
CA LEU A 175 -17.16 -10.48 23.71
C LEU A 175 -17.21 -9.17 24.50
N GLY A 176 -17.44 -9.23 25.82
CA GLY A 176 -17.44 -8.05 26.70
C GLY A 176 -16.10 -7.31 26.69
N HIS A 177 -14.97 -8.02 26.58
CA HIS A 177 -13.64 -7.40 26.44
C HIS A 177 -13.36 -6.88 25.04
N SER A 178 -13.89 -7.54 23.99
CA SER A 178 -13.57 -7.22 22.59
C SER A 178 -14.48 -6.14 22.00
N LEU A 179 -15.75 -6.10 22.40
CA LEU A 179 -16.76 -5.17 21.86
C LEU A 179 -16.40 -3.70 22.08
N PRO A 180 -15.94 -3.24 23.26
CA PRO A 180 -15.56 -1.84 23.45
C PRO A 180 -14.48 -1.40 22.45
N ILE A 181 -13.45 -2.24 22.24
CA ILE A 181 -12.36 -1.97 21.30
C ILE A 181 -12.92 -1.83 19.88
N LEU A 182 -13.76 -2.79 19.45
CA LEU A 182 -14.40 -2.75 18.14
C LEU A 182 -15.28 -1.51 17.95
N VAL A 183 -16.13 -1.19 18.93
CA VAL A 183 -17.01 -0.02 18.91
C VAL A 183 -16.21 1.28 18.84
N THR A 184 -15.11 1.39 19.60
CA THR A 184 -14.22 2.56 19.53
C THR A 184 -13.62 2.73 18.13
N PHE A 185 -13.09 1.66 17.52
CA PHE A 185 -12.53 1.75 16.16
C PHE A 185 -13.59 2.08 15.11
N LEU A 186 -14.80 1.49 15.21
CA LEU A 186 -15.92 1.82 14.33
C LEU A 186 -16.37 3.27 14.51
N GLY A 187 -16.39 3.78 15.75
CA GLY A 187 -16.68 5.17 16.07
C GLY A 187 -15.67 6.13 15.45
N ILE A 188 -14.37 5.85 15.59
CA ILE A 188 -13.29 6.64 14.95
C ILE A 188 -13.46 6.61 13.42
N ALA A 189 -13.68 5.44 12.83
CA ALA A 189 -13.87 5.33 11.39
C ALA A 189 -15.12 6.09 10.90
N ALA A 190 -16.20 6.07 11.67
CA ALA A 190 -17.41 6.85 11.37
C ALA A 190 -17.17 8.36 11.49
N MET A 191 -16.41 8.81 12.49
CA MET A 191 -16.01 10.22 12.63
C MET A 191 -15.14 10.67 11.45
N LEU A 192 -14.13 9.88 11.08
CA LEU A 192 -13.27 10.18 9.92
C LEU A 192 -14.08 10.28 8.62
N ARG A 193 -15.05 9.39 8.42
CA ARG A 193 -15.96 9.45 7.27
C ARG A 193 -16.84 10.70 7.30
N ARG A 194 -17.46 11.00 8.45
CA ARG A 194 -18.32 12.19 8.63
C ARG A 194 -17.55 13.48 8.33
N ASP A 195 -16.30 13.54 8.77
CA ASP A 195 -15.44 14.70 8.62
C ASP A 195 -14.76 14.74 7.22
N GLY A 196 -15.15 13.86 6.29
CA GLY A 196 -14.66 13.87 4.90
C GLY A 196 -13.22 13.39 4.71
N HIS A 197 -12.65 12.68 5.69
CA HIS A 197 -11.27 12.17 5.64
C HIS A 197 -11.17 10.75 5.06
N SER A 198 -12.28 10.08 4.77
CA SER A 198 -12.28 8.81 4.04
C SER A 198 -12.01 9.04 2.55
N ARG A 199 -11.29 8.10 1.93
CA ARG A 199 -11.05 8.06 0.49
C ARG A 199 -11.28 6.63 0.00
N PRO A 200 -12.33 6.36 -0.79
CA PRO A 200 -13.41 7.27 -1.23
C PRO A 200 -14.22 7.89 -0.07
N ALA A 201 -14.74 9.10 -0.27
CA ALA A 201 -15.47 9.85 0.77
C ALA A 201 -16.76 9.15 1.22
N ASP A 202 -17.42 8.46 0.28
CA ASP A 202 -18.66 7.74 0.48
C ASP A 202 -18.48 6.30 0.97
N ALA A 203 -17.23 5.81 1.08
CA ALA A 203 -16.92 4.44 1.45
C ALA A 203 -17.61 4.02 2.76
N PRO A 204 -18.27 2.84 2.79
CA PRO A 204 -18.96 2.38 3.98
C PRO A 204 -17.98 2.08 5.11
N VAL A 205 -18.37 2.41 6.36
CA VAL A 205 -17.54 2.11 7.54
C VAL A 205 -17.37 0.60 7.71
N LEU A 206 -18.47 -0.14 7.53
CA LEU A 206 -18.50 -1.59 7.55
C LEU A 206 -18.88 -2.10 6.14
N GLY A 207 -18.04 -2.97 5.58
CA GLY A 207 -18.27 -3.64 4.30
C GLY A 207 -17.65 -5.03 4.34
N TRP A 208 -18.21 -5.97 3.60
CA TRP A 208 -17.68 -7.33 3.56
C TRP A 208 -16.29 -7.36 2.93
N GLU A 209 -16.02 -6.46 1.98
CA GLU A 209 -14.71 -6.25 1.34
C GLU A 209 -13.66 -5.88 2.39
N ARG A 210 -14.00 -4.97 3.31
CA ARG A 210 -13.10 -4.51 4.38
C ARG A 210 -12.78 -5.59 5.40
N ILE A 211 -13.62 -6.61 5.53
CA ILE A 211 -13.40 -7.78 6.40
C ILE A 211 -12.53 -8.82 5.68
N LEU A 212 -12.84 -9.12 4.42
CA LEU A 212 -12.12 -10.14 3.65
C LEU A 212 -10.75 -9.67 3.14
N PHE A 213 -10.58 -8.36 2.91
CA PHE A 213 -9.34 -7.82 2.37
C PHE A 213 -8.12 -8.07 3.27
N PRO A 214 -8.14 -7.76 4.60
CA PRO A 214 -7.04 -8.12 5.48
C PRO A 214 -6.73 -9.62 5.48
N CYS A 215 -7.76 -10.48 5.40
CA CYS A 215 -7.60 -11.94 5.30
C CYS A 215 -6.91 -12.36 3.98
N ALA A 216 -7.20 -11.68 2.87
CA ALA A 216 -6.54 -11.89 1.59
C ALA A 216 -5.11 -11.33 1.57
N GLN A 217 -4.90 -10.18 2.20
CA GLN A 217 -3.69 -9.38 2.18
C GLN A 217 -2.55 -10.00 2.99
N TRP A 218 -2.83 -10.43 4.23
CA TRP A 218 -1.77 -10.70 5.20
C TRP A 218 -0.79 -11.83 4.81
N PRO A 219 -1.15 -12.91 4.08
CA PRO A 219 -0.17 -13.94 3.71
C PRO A 219 0.89 -13.39 2.75
N TRP A 220 0.49 -12.48 1.86
CA TRP A 220 1.37 -11.83 0.90
C TRP A 220 2.17 -10.70 1.54
N ALA A 221 1.58 -10.00 2.51
CA ALA A 221 2.31 -9.08 3.36
C ALA A 221 3.38 -9.80 4.20
N ALA A 222 3.06 -10.99 4.73
CA ALA A 222 3.99 -11.83 5.46
C ALA A 222 5.14 -12.29 4.55
N TRP A 223 4.82 -12.74 3.33
CA TRP A 223 5.83 -13.09 2.34
C TRP A 223 6.72 -11.90 1.96
N GLY A 224 6.16 -10.71 1.76
CA GLY A 224 6.92 -9.48 1.49
C GLY A 224 7.85 -9.10 2.65
N ALA A 225 7.35 -9.15 3.88
CA ALA A 225 8.14 -8.90 5.08
C ALA A 225 9.28 -9.92 5.25
N LEU A 226 9.02 -11.21 5.01
CA LEU A 226 10.02 -12.28 5.04
C LEU A 226 11.11 -12.07 3.98
N MET A 227 10.74 -11.67 2.77
CA MET A 227 11.70 -11.36 1.71
C MET A 227 12.56 -10.14 2.08
N ALA A 228 11.98 -9.08 2.65
CA ALA A 228 12.75 -7.93 3.12
C ALA A 228 13.74 -8.30 4.24
N LEU A 229 13.31 -9.16 5.17
CA LEU A 229 14.20 -9.69 6.22
C LEU A 229 15.32 -10.54 5.62
N ARG A 230 14.99 -11.44 4.68
CA ARG A 230 15.97 -12.27 3.98
C ARG A 230 17.00 -11.40 3.25
N ASP A 231 16.56 -10.41 2.50
CA ASP A 231 17.42 -9.49 1.75
C ASP A 231 18.33 -8.67 2.70
N ARG A 232 17.85 -8.35 3.91
CA ARG A 232 18.63 -7.68 4.97
C ARG A 232 19.71 -8.58 5.58
N LEU A 233 19.44 -9.86 5.74
CA LEU A 233 20.31 -10.83 6.42
C LEU A 233 21.37 -11.43 5.47
N TRP A 234 20.95 -11.87 4.28
CA TRP A 234 21.82 -12.60 3.35
C TRP A 234 22.21 -11.80 2.11
N GLY A 235 21.69 -10.57 1.96
CA GLY A 235 21.77 -9.85 0.70
C GLY A 235 20.83 -10.46 -0.34
N GLY A 236 20.51 -9.67 -1.36
CA GLY A 236 19.58 -10.05 -2.40
C GLY A 236 18.78 -8.86 -2.90
N PHE A 237 18.41 -8.91 -4.17
CA PHE A 237 17.47 -7.97 -4.77
C PHE A 237 16.35 -8.79 -5.39
N VAL A 238 15.12 -8.62 -4.88
CA VAL A 238 13.94 -9.10 -5.58
C VAL A 238 13.53 -8.03 -6.59
N ASP A 239 13.46 -8.42 -7.87
CA ASP A 239 13.08 -7.53 -8.96
C ASP A 239 11.74 -6.84 -8.66
N CYS A 240 11.73 -5.52 -8.90
CA CYS A 240 10.53 -4.73 -8.82
C CYS A 240 9.57 -5.16 -9.93
N ARG A 241 8.50 -5.86 -9.56
CA ARG A 241 7.46 -6.25 -10.52
C ARG A 241 6.49 -5.10 -10.70
N ILE A 242 6.54 -4.46 -11.86
CA ILE A 242 5.51 -3.52 -12.29
C ILE A 242 4.30 -4.35 -12.70
N THR A 243 3.16 -4.12 -12.07
CA THR A 243 1.91 -4.79 -12.46
C THR A 243 1.49 -4.33 -13.86
N PRO A 244 1.22 -5.26 -14.79
CA PRO A 244 0.71 -4.90 -16.11
C PRO A 244 -0.62 -4.14 -15.97
N LYS A 245 -0.83 -3.12 -16.80
CA LYS A 245 -2.09 -2.34 -16.86
C LYS A 245 -2.80 -2.61 -18.18
N GLY A 246 -4.13 -2.64 -18.15
CA GLY A 246 -4.96 -2.82 -19.35
C GLY A 246 -4.94 -4.25 -19.90
N THR A 247 -4.76 -4.39 -21.22
CA THR A 247 -4.87 -5.67 -21.94
C THR A 247 -3.74 -6.68 -21.65
N ALA A 248 -2.68 -6.24 -20.97
CA ALA A 248 -1.57 -7.09 -20.56
C ALA A 248 -1.81 -7.87 -19.25
N ALA A 249 -2.94 -7.65 -18.57
CA ALA A 249 -3.29 -8.36 -17.34
C ALA A 249 -3.66 -9.82 -17.63
N GLU A 250 -3.03 -10.76 -16.91
CA GLU A 250 -3.18 -12.19 -17.14
C GLU A 250 -4.61 -12.66 -16.76
N ALA A 251 -5.27 -13.39 -17.66
CA ALA A 251 -6.67 -13.79 -17.47
C ALA A 251 -6.85 -14.99 -16.53
N ARG A 252 -5.79 -15.74 -16.25
CA ARG A 252 -5.84 -16.95 -15.43
C ARG A 252 -5.33 -16.66 -14.02
N LEU A 253 -6.08 -17.09 -13.00
CA LEU A 253 -5.62 -17.04 -11.62
C LEU A 253 -4.84 -18.32 -11.28
N PRO A 254 -3.50 -18.25 -11.14
CA PRO A 254 -2.70 -19.44 -10.89
C PRO A 254 -2.93 -19.99 -9.48
N LEU A 255 -3.03 -21.32 -9.35
CA LEU A 255 -3.36 -22.01 -8.09
C LEU A 255 -2.42 -21.66 -6.94
N ARG A 256 -1.14 -21.41 -7.23
CA ARG A 256 -0.14 -20.96 -6.24
C ARG A 256 -0.55 -19.69 -5.49
N LEU A 257 -1.36 -18.82 -6.09
CA LEU A 257 -1.83 -17.59 -5.44
C LEU A 257 -3.00 -17.85 -4.49
N ILE A 258 -3.73 -18.95 -4.67
CA ILE A 258 -4.89 -19.32 -3.85
C ILE A 258 -4.52 -20.36 -2.78
N ALA A 259 -3.49 -21.18 -3.04
CA ALA A 259 -3.05 -22.26 -2.16
C ALA A 259 -2.86 -21.86 -0.67
N PRO A 260 -2.30 -20.68 -0.33
CA PRO A 260 -2.20 -20.27 1.07
C PRO A 260 -3.54 -20.19 1.79
N TYR A 261 -4.62 -19.77 1.11
CA TYR A 261 -5.94 -19.65 1.72
C TYR A 261 -6.58 -21.01 1.98
N PHE A 262 -6.30 -22.03 1.16
CA PHE A 262 -6.74 -23.40 1.44
C PHE A 262 -6.03 -23.97 2.67
N LEU A 263 -4.73 -23.70 2.83
CA LEU A 263 -3.98 -24.10 4.02
C LEU A 263 -4.50 -23.41 5.29
N LEU A 264 -4.77 -22.12 5.21
CA LEU A 264 -5.29 -21.33 6.34
C LEU A 264 -6.74 -21.67 6.69
N GLY A 265 -7.53 -22.02 5.67
CA GLY A 265 -8.90 -22.51 5.84
C GLY A 265 -8.98 -23.97 6.26
N ALA A 266 -7.87 -24.70 6.30
CA ALA A 266 -7.85 -26.11 6.65
C ALA A 266 -8.31 -26.30 8.10
N LEU A 267 -9.43 -27.00 8.26
CA LEU A 267 -9.94 -27.42 9.57
C LEU A 267 -9.15 -28.62 10.14
N ALA A 268 -7.97 -28.91 9.62
CA ALA A 268 -7.19 -30.09 9.99
C ALA A 268 -6.99 -30.24 11.52
N PRO A 269 -6.67 -29.19 12.29
CA PRO A 269 -6.58 -29.30 13.75
C PRO A 269 -7.91 -29.66 14.42
N VAL A 270 -9.03 -29.14 13.91
CA VAL A 270 -10.40 -29.44 14.39
C VAL A 270 -10.79 -30.88 14.09
N LEU A 271 -10.44 -31.37 12.90
CA LEU A 271 -10.78 -32.71 12.44
C LEU A 271 -9.88 -33.80 13.03
N ALA A 272 -8.61 -33.47 13.35
CA ALA A 272 -7.62 -34.44 13.81
C ALA A 272 -7.78 -34.85 15.28
N ARG A 273 -8.44 -34.02 16.10
CA ARG A 273 -8.62 -34.26 17.54
C ARG A 273 -10.09 -34.02 17.89
N PRO A 274 -11.01 -34.98 17.74
CA PRO A 274 -12.43 -34.78 18.07
C PRO A 274 -12.73 -34.70 19.58
N HIS A 275 -11.81 -35.10 20.45
CA HIS A 275 -12.00 -35.22 21.90
C HIS A 275 -10.98 -34.40 22.72
N VAL A 276 -10.95 -33.10 22.48
CA VAL A 276 -10.15 -32.11 23.25
C VAL A 276 -10.85 -31.82 24.58
N GLN A 277 -10.15 -31.94 25.72
CA GLN A 277 -10.76 -31.73 27.04
C GLN A 277 -10.61 -30.29 27.53
N GLU A 278 -9.41 -29.72 27.42
CA GLU A 278 -9.05 -28.43 28.01
C GLU A 278 -9.29 -27.27 27.03
N ALA A 279 -9.03 -27.51 25.74
CA ALA A 279 -9.13 -26.48 24.70
C ALA A 279 -10.43 -26.50 23.88
N ALA A 280 -11.50 -27.17 24.34
CA ALA A 280 -12.76 -27.27 23.59
C ALA A 280 -13.36 -25.90 23.22
N GLY A 281 -13.11 -24.86 24.04
CA GLY A 281 -13.47 -23.47 23.75
C GLY A 281 -12.76 -22.83 22.55
N PHE A 282 -11.81 -23.51 21.90
CA PHE A 282 -11.12 -23.02 20.70
C PHE A 282 -11.65 -23.63 19.40
N TYR A 283 -12.57 -24.59 19.46
CA TYR A 283 -13.22 -25.13 18.26
C TYR A 283 -13.99 -24.06 17.50
N LEU A 284 -14.78 -23.23 18.19
CA LEU A 284 -15.56 -22.17 17.54
C LEU A 284 -14.64 -21.17 16.85
N LEU A 285 -13.55 -20.76 17.49
CA LEU A 285 -12.58 -19.81 16.93
C LEU A 285 -11.89 -20.40 15.69
N SER A 286 -11.50 -21.67 15.75
CA SER A 286 -10.87 -22.37 14.61
C SER A 286 -11.85 -22.60 13.46
N LEU A 287 -13.10 -22.96 13.76
CA LEU A 287 -14.18 -23.09 12.77
C LEU A 287 -14.52 -21.75 12.13
N LEU A 288 -14.60 -20.68 12.92
CA LEU A 288 -14.83 -19.32 12.42
C LEU A 288 -13.71 -18.90 11.47
N ASN A 289 -12.46 -19.13 11.86
CA ASN A 289 -11.30 -18.86 11.01
C ASN A 289 -11.37 -19.66 9.69
N GLY A 290 -11.62 -20.96 9.77
CA GLY A 290 -11.79 -21.82 8.59
C GLY A 290 -12.91 -21.33 7.67
N GLY A 291 -14.07 -21.00 8.25
CA GLY A 291 -15.22 -20.46 7.54
C GLY A 291 -14.92 -19.15 6.81
N ILE A 292 -14.17 -18.23 7.43
CA ILE A 292 -13.73 -16.97 6.78
C ILE A 292 -12.90 -17.27 5.53
N TYR A 293 -11.97 -18.22 5.57
CA TYR A 293 -11.16 -18.56 4.39
C TYR A 293 -11.95 -19.31 3.31
N VAL A 294 -12.95 -20.11 3.68
CA VAL A 294 -13.88 -20.70 2.70
C VAL A 294 -14.65 -19.59 1.97
N VAL A 295 -15.20 -18.63 2.72
CA VAL A 295 -15.89 -17.46 2.14
C VAL A 295 -14.95 -16.64 1.27
N LEU A 296 -13.71 -16.42 1.71
CA LEU A 296 -12.70 -15.70 0.94
C LEU A 296 -12.40 -16.40 -0.40
N VAL A 297 -12.16 -17.71 -0.40
CA VAL A 297 -11.91 -18.47 -1.64
C VAL A 297 -13.11 -18.41 -2.58
N ALA A 298 -14.33 -18.49 -2.04
CA ALA A 298 -15.55 -18.32 -2.84
C ALA A 298 -15.66 -16.92 -3.44
N ALA A 299 -15.32 -15.87 -2.67
CA ALA A 299 -15.28 -14.49 -3.14
C ALA A 299 -14.24 -14.30 -4.25
N ILE A 300 -13.02 -14.83 -4.07
CA ILE A 300 -11.95 -14.84 -5.09
C ILE A 300 -12.44 -15.47 -6.38
N ARG A 301 -13.05 -16.65 -6.31
CA ARG A 301 -13.60 -17.32 -7.49
C ARG A 301 -14.68 -16.49 -8.17
N ARG A 302 -15.62 -15.92 -7.39
CA ARG A 302 -16.72 -15.10 -7.91
C ARG A 302 -16.21 -13.86 -8.65
N HIS A 303 -15.29 -13.12 -8.04
CA HIS A 303 -14.70 -11.92 -8.63
C HIS A 303 -13.86 -12.25 -9.85
N HIS A 304 -13.03 -13.31 -9.79
CA HIS A 304 -12.25 -13.74 -10.94
C HIS A 304 -13.12 -14.13 -12.15
N LEU A 305 -14.26 -14.79 -11.92
CA LEU A 305 -15.22 -15.08 -12.98
C LEU A 305 -15.85 -13.80 -13.53
N ALA A 306 -16.18 -12.84 -12.66
CA ALA A 306 -16.76 -11.58 -13.08
C ALA A 306 -15.77 -10.73 -13.90
N GLU A 307 -14.52 -10.62 -13.46
CA GLU A 307 -13.42 -9.90 -14.17
C GLU A 307 -13.15 -10.44 -15.57
N ASN A 308 -13.38 -11.74 -15.77
CA ASN A 308 -13.12 -12.41 -17.04
C ASN A 308 -14.36 -12.58 -17.94
N ARG A 309 -15.56 -12.19 -17.48
CA ARG A 309 -16.75 -12.16 -18.33
C ARG A 309 -16.57 -11.08 -19.41
N GLY A 310 -16.45 -11.48 -20.67
CA GLY A 310 -16.38 -10.57 -21.82
C GLY A 310 -14.96 -10.16 -22.28
N ARG A 311 -13.89 -10.85 -21.85
CA ARG A 311 -12.57 -10.71 -22.50
C ARG A 311 -12.61 -11.36 -23.90
N PRO A 312 -11.96 -10.76 -24.92
CA PRO A 312 -12.12 -11.16 -26.32
C PRO A 312 -11.73 -12.63 -26.51
N GLY A 313 -12.77 -13.41 -26.77
CA GLY A 313 -12.87 -14.87 -26.72
C GLY A 313 -14.36 -15.24 -26.77
N ASP A 314 -15.19 -14.45 -26.07
CA ASP A 314 -16.65 -14.42 -26.23
C ASP A 314 -17.06 -13.05 -26.78
N GLY A 315 -17.68 -13.00 -27.96
CA GLY A 315 -17.95 -11.78 -28.73
C GLY A 315 -19.00 -10.82 -28.15
N GLY A 316 -18.74 -10.23 -26.97
CA GLY A 316 -19.64 -9.27 -26.31
C GLY A 316 -18.95 -7.95 -25.97
N SER A 317 -19.64 -6.83 -26.22
CA SER A 317 -19.20 -5.47 -25.87
C SER A 317 -19.10 -5.25 -24.36
N MET A 318 -18.06 -4.51 -23.95
CA MET A 318 -17.66 -4.28 -22.56
C MET A 318 -18.54 -3.22 -21.87
N ALA A 319 -19.09 -3.55 -20.70
CA ALA A 319 -19.55 -2.55 -19.72
C ALA A 319 -18.44 -2.34 -18.68
N PRO A 320 -18.09 -1.09 -18.31
CA PRO A 320 -17.07 -0.83 -17.30
C PRO A 320 -17.54 -1.33 -15.93
N MET A 321 -16.77 -2.23 -15.31
CA MET A 321 -16.93 -2.56 -13.91
C MET A 321 -16.42 -1.41 -13.04
N PRO A 322 -17.02 -1.18 -11.85
CA PRO A 322 -16.50 -0.19 -10.91
C PRO A 322 -15.07 -0.55 -10.48
N ALA A 323 -14.19 0.45 -10.51
CA ALA A 323 -12.74 0.33 -10.30
C ALA A 323 -12.27 -0.13 -8.90
N TYR A 324 -13.19 -0.61 -8.05
CA TYR A 324 -12.96 -0.77 -6.61
C TYR A 324 -13.31 -2.17 -6.06
N GLY A 325 -13.48 -3.19 -6.91
CA GLY A 325 -13.98 -4.51 -6.47
C GLY A 325 -13.12 -5.25 -5.43
N TRP A 326 -11.89 -4.78 -5.19
CA TRP A 326 -10.91 -5.40 -4.28
C TRP A 326 -10.28 -4.43 -3.27
N CYS A 327 -10.55 -3.12 -3.33
CA CYS A 327 -9.92 -2.09 -2.50
C CYS A 327 -10.95 -1.16 -1.86
#